data_AF-A0A090X0D2-F1
#
_entry.id   AF-A0A090X0D2-F1
#
_cell.length_a   1.000
_cell.length_b   1.000
_cell.length_c   1.000
_cell.angle_alpha   90.00
_cell.angle_beta   90.00
_cell.angle_gamma   90.00
#
_symmetry.space_group_name_H-M   'P 1'
#
loop_
_entity.id
_entity.type
_entity.pdbx_description
1 polymer ?
#
loop_
_entity_poly.entity_id
_entity_poly.type
_entity_poly.pdbx_seq_one_letter_code
_entity_poly.pdbx_strand_id
1 'polypeptide(L)'
;MQPQIFLVFNETKQAIFNHKFLNAFYKNITPLSVLNAINTELTLLKEDQNKMLISEFNSIISKEIKNQPTPFIYERIGEKFNHYFIDEFQDTSESQWNNLIPLLENSVASENGSTMLVGDAKQAIYAGAEVKQSNL
;
A
#
# COMPACT_ATOMS: atom_id res chain seq x y z
N MET A 1 0.82 43.17 18.61
CA MET A 1 1.70 42.47 19.57
C MET A 1 1.45 40.95 19.57
N GLN A 2 0.21 40.48 19.77
CA GLN A 2 -0.15 39.05 19.72
C GLN A 2 0.24 38.29 18.41
N PRO A 3 0.11 38.88 17.20
CA PRO A 3 0.43 38.17 15.95
C PRO A 3 1.93 37.91 15.74
N GLN A 4 2.79 38.84 16.17
CA GLN A 4 4.25 38.70 16.03
C GLN A 4 4.80 37.61 16.95
N ILE A 5 4.29 37.50 18.18
CA ILE A 5 4.68 36.43 19.10
C ILE A 5 4.29 35.06 18.52
N PHE A 6 3.11 34.95 17.91
CA PHE A 6 2.66 33.70 17.28
C PHE A 6 3.55 33.30 16.09
N LEU A 7 3.93 34.24 15.24
CA LEU A 7 4.85 33.99 14.12
C LEU A 7 6.22 33.53 14.61
N VAL A 8 6.84 34.29 15.52
CA VAL A 8 8.17 33.97 16.07
C VAL A 8 8.14 32.61 16.80
N PHE A 9 7.06 32.29 17.50
CA PHE A 9 6.88 30.98 18.13
C PHE A 9 6.86 29.84 17.11
N ASN A 10 6.10 29.98 16.01
CA ASN A 10 6.02 28.95 14.97
C ASN A 10 7.35 28.77 14.23
N GLU A 11 8.04 29.87 13.90
CA GLU A 11 9.38 29.83 13.29
C GLU A 11 10.38 29.13 14.21
N THR A 12 10.39 29.48 15.49
CA THR A 12 11.26 28.84 16.50
C THR A 12 10.94 27.35 16.63
N LYS A 13 9.65 26.98 16.67
CA LYS A 13 9.21 25.58 16.74
C LYS A 13 9.71 24.78 15.53
N GLN A 14 9.59 25.35 14.32
CA GLN A 14 10.07 24.72 13.09
C GLN A 14 11.60 24.59 13.08
N ALA A 15 12.32 25.62 13.54
CA ALA A 15 13.78 25.58 13.66
C ALA A 15 14.24 24.50 14.65
N ILE A 16 13.57 24.36 15.80
CA ILE A 16 13.86 23.29 16.78
C ILE A 16 13.59 21.91 16.18
N PHE A 17 12.47 21.75 15.45
CA PHE A 17 12.18 20.49 14.76
C PHE A 17 13.28 20.14 13.75
N ASN A 18 13.66 21.09 12.88
CA ASN A 18 14.70 20.90 11.88
C ASN A 18 16.05 20.56 12.53
N HIS A 19 16.43 21.25 13.60
CA HIS A 19 17.66 20.94 14.34
C HIS A 19 17.64 19.52 14.90
N LYS A 20 16.53 19.10 15.52
CA LYS A 20 16.36 17.73 16.02
C LYS A 20 16.42 16.69 14.90
N PHE A 21 15.78 16.96 13.77
CA PHE A 21 15.79 16.10 12.59
C PHE A 21 17.22 15.92 12.05
N LEU A 22 17.95 17.02 11.81
CA LEU A 22 19.32 16.98 11.31
C LEU A 22 20.27 16.28 12.29
N ASN A 23 20.13 16.52 13.60
CA ASN A 23 20.92 15.85 14.61
C ASN A 23 20.62 14.34 14.65
N ALA A 24 19.36 13.94 14.54
CA ALA A 24 18.97 12.53 14.42
C ALA A 24 19.55 11.89 13.16
N PHE A 25 19.48 12.58 12.01
CA PHE A 25 20.06 12.10 10.76
C PHE A 25 21.57 11.91 10.88
N TYR A 26 22.28 12.91 11.40
CA TYR A 26 23.73 12.85 11.62
C TYR A 26 24.14 11.67 12.51
N LYS A 27 23.41 11.44 13.61
CA LYS A 27 23.65 10.30 14.51
C LYS A 27 23.39 8.95 13.87
N ASN A 28 22.53 8.89 12.86
CA ASN A 28 22.13 7.65 12.18
C ASN A 28 22.68 7.55 10.75
N ILE A 29 23.69 8.35 10.39
CA ILE A 29 24.20 8.38 9.01
C ILE A 29 24.82 7.04 8.60
N THR A 30 25.52 6.36 9.51
CA THR A 30 26.13 5.05 9.25
C THR A 30 25.10 3.96 8.98
N PRO A 31 24.11 3.69 9.86
CA PRO A 31 23.08 2.69 9.57
C PRO A 31 22.27 3.04 8.32
N LEU A 32 21.99 4.32 8.05
CA LEU A 32 21.33 4.74 6.81
C LEU A 32 22.17 4.43 5.56
N SER A 33 23.49 4.65 5.62
CA SER A 33 24.40 4.30 4.53
C SER A 33 24.43 2.79 4.26
N VAL A 34 24.42 1.98 5.31
CA VAL A 34 24.37 0.51 5.18
C VAL A 34 23.04 0.07 4.58
N LEU A 35 21.91 0.63 5.05
CA LEU A 35 20.58 0.35 4.48
C LEU A 35 20.52 0.73 3.00
N ASN A 36 21.12 1.87 2.62
CA ASN A 36 21.19 2.27 1.23
C ASN A 36 22.00 1.28 0.38
N ALA A 37 23.17 0.84 0.87
CA ALA A 37 23.97 -0.17 0.17
C ALA A 37 23.23 -1.49 -0.01
N ILE A 38 22.51 -1.95 1.03
CA ILE A 38 21.65 -3.14 0.96
C ILE A 38 20.54 -2.94 -0.10
N ASN A 39 19.88 -1.79 -0.11
CA ASN A 39 18.82 -1.51 -1.08
C ASN A 39 19.35 -1.48 -2.53
N THR A 40 20.53 -0.89 -2.74
CA THR A 40 21.19 -0.91 -4.05
C THR A 40 21.49 -2.34 -4.49
N GLU A 41 22.08 -3.17 -3.64
CA GLU A 41 22.38 -4.56 -3.96
C GLU A 41 21.11 -5.37 -4.22
N LEU A 42 20.08 -5.21 -3.39
CA LEU A 42 18.77 -5.85 -3.61
C LEU A 42 18.15 -5.44 -4.96
N THR A 43 18.30 -4.17 -5.36
CA THR A 43 17.79 -3.70 -6.65
C THR A 43 18.54 -4.33 -7.81
N LEU A 44 19.87 -4.38 -7.74
CA LEU A 44 20.70 -5.05 -8.75
C LEU A 44 20.35 -6.53 -8.88
N LEU A 45 20.19 -7.24 -7.76
CA LEU A 45 19.80 -8.65 -7.76
C LEU A 45 18.41 -8.89 -8.34
N LYS A 46 17.45 -7.99 -8.07
CA LYS A 46 16.10 -8.07 -8.67
C LYS A 46 16.17 -7.92 -10.18
N GLU A 47 16.96 -6.97 -10.68
CA GLU A 47 17.12 -6.73 -12.12
C GLU A 47 17.85 -7.88 -12.82
N ASP A 48 19.00 -8.31 -12.29
CA ASP A 48 19.82 -9.39 -12.85
C ASP A 48 19.06 -10.71 -12.94
N GLN A 49 18.29 -11.03 -11.91
CA GLN A 49 17.55 -12.29 -11.83
C GLN A 49 16.13 -12.20 -12.39
N ASN A 50 15.70 -11.02 -12.88
CA ASN A 50 14.33 -10.74 -13.27
C ASN A 50 13.30 -11.16 -12.19
N LYS A 51 13.59 -10.78 -10.94
CA LYS A 51 12.76 -11.08 -9.77
C LYS A 51 12.11 -9.82 -9.21
N MET A 52 11.01 -10.04 -8.52
CA MET A 52 10.23 -9.00 -7.85
C MET A 52 9.85 -9.48 -6.44
N LEU A 53 9.83 -8.57 -5.47
CA LEU A 53 9.34 -8.90 -4.14
C LEU A 53 7.81 -8.97 -4.15
N ILE A 54 7.25 -9.89 -3.36
CA ILE A 54 5.79 -10.01 -3.18
C ILE A 54 5.19 -8.70 -2.63
N SER A 55 5.94 -7.98 -1.79
CA SER A 55 5.51 -6.67 -1.28
C SER A 55 5.40 -5.60 -2.36
N GLU A 56 6.20 -5.69 -3.44
CA GLU A 56 6.17 -4.75 -4.56
C GLU A 56 4.98 -5.04 -5.51
N PHE A 57 4.54 -6.30 -5.56
CA PHE A 57 3.44 -6.73 -6.42
C PHE A 57 2.17 -5.90 -6.21
N ASN A 58 1.76 -5.72 -4.94
CA ASN A 58 0.57 -4.92 -4.63
C ASN A 58 0.68 -3.49 -5.16
N SER A 59 1.83 -2.84 -4.98
CA SER A 59 2.04 -1.47 -5.43
C SER A 59 2.01 -1.35 -6.96
N ILE A 60 2.56 -2.34 -7.66
CA ILE A 60 2.57 -2.40 -9.12
C ILE A 60 1.14 -2.56 -9.65
N ILE A 61 0.37 -3.52 -9.12
CA ILE A 61 -1.03 -3.68 -9.50
C ILE A 61 -1.80 -2.38 -9.25
N SER A 62 -1.66 -1.78 -8.06
CA SER A 62 -2.31 -0.51 -7.74
C SER A 62 -1.95 0.59 -8.75
N LYS A 63 -0.69 0.68 -9.18
CA LYS A 63 -0.24 1.68 -10.15
C LYS A 63 -0.83 1.45 -11.54
N GLU A 64 -0.88 0.21 -11.99
CA GLU A 64 -1.41 -0.15 -13.32
C GLU A 64 -2.93 0.07 -13.40
N ILE A 65 -3.66 -0.15 -12.30
CA ILE A 65 -5.14 -0.03 -12.30
C ILE A 65 -5.65 1.38 -12.03
N LYS A 66 -4.87 2.25 -11.35
CA LYS A 66 -5.35 3.54 -10.83
C LYS A 66 -5.84 4.53 -11.90
N ASN A 67 -5.32 4.44 -13.13
CA ASN A 67 -5.56 5.43 -14.18
C ASN A 67 -6.47 4.92 -15.32
N GLN A 68 -7.10 3.76 -15.17
CA GLN A 68 -7.93 3.17 -16.22
C GLN A 68 -9.35 2.93 -15.68
N PRO A 69 -10.42 3.40 -16.37
CA PRO A 69 -11.81 3.19 -15.94
C PRO A 69 -12.17 1.70 -15.88
N THR A 70 -11.54 0.87 -16.71
CA THR A 70 -11.51 -0.58 -16.55
C THR A 70 -10.13 -1.05 -16.99
N PRO A 71 -9.28 -1.53 -16.06
CA PRO A 71 -7.94 -2.01 -16.41
C PRO A 71 -8.02 -3.16 -17.40
N PHE A 72 -7.31 -3.07 -18.52
CA PHE A 72 -7.29 -4.10 -19.59
C PHE A 72 -6.97 -5.50 -19.04
N ILE A 73 -6.14 -5.59 -18.01
CA ILE A 73 -5.79 -6.85 -17.34
C ILE A 73 -7.04 -7.55 -16.79
N TYR A 74 -8.00 -6.81 -16.25
CA TYR A 74 -9.22 -7.39 -15.67
C TYR A 74 -10.24 -7.79 -16.71
N GLU A 75 -10.34 -7.06 -17.83
CA GLU A 75 -11.11 -7.49 -19.00
C GLU A 75 -10.59 -8.85 -19.50
N ARG A 76 -9.28 -8.97 -19.64
CA ARG A 76 -8.63 -10.20 -20.11
C ARG A 76 -8.77 -11.38 -19.15
N ILE A 77 -8.72 -11.14 -17.85
CA ILE A 77 -8.94 -12.17 -16.83
C ILE A 77 -10.43 -12.56 -16.79
N GLY A 78 -11.33 -11.59 -16.92
CA GLY A 78 -12.77 -11.79 -16.99
C GLY A 78 -13.21 -12.68 -18.14
N GLU A 79 -12.55 -12.62 -19.31
CA GLU A 79 -12.82 -13.57 -20.41
C GLU A 79 -12.62 -15.05 -20.01
N LYS A 80 -11.74 -15.30 -19.03
CA LYS A 80 -11.34 -16.65 -18.62
C LYS A 80 -12.02 -17.11 -17.33
N PHE A 81 -12.30 -16.20 -16.41
CA PHE A 81 -12.84 -16.50 -15.09
C PHE A 81 -13.98 -15.55 -14.74
N ASN A 82 -15.16 -16.14 -14.48
CA ASN A 82 -16.37 -15.39 -14.11
C ASN A 82 -16.76 -15.60 -12.65
N HIS A 83 -16.19 -16.60 -11.98
CA HIS A 83 -16.49 -16.95 -10.59
C HIS A 83 -15.24 -16.81 -9.73
N TYR A 84 -15.32 -15.98 -8.68
CA TYR A 84 -14.23 -15.71 -7.74
C TYR A 84 -14.59 -16.21 -6.35
N PHE A 85 -13.64 -16.90 -5.73
CA PHE A 85 -13.74 -17.36 -4.34
C PHE A 85 -12.50 -16.86 -3.60
N ILE A 86 -12.72 -16.07 -2.56
CA ILE A 86 -11.66 -15.51 -1.71
C ILE A 86 -11.85 -16.08 -0.31
N ASP A 87 -10.92 -16.93 0.11
CA ASP A 87 -10.85 -17.47 1.46
C ASP A 87 -9.98 -16.60 2.36
N GLU A 88 -10.11 -16.77 3.67
CA GLU A 88 -9.35 -16.03 4.69
C GLU A 88 -9.39 -14.50 4.47
N PHE A 89 -10.55 -13.98 4.07
CA PHE A 89 -10.71 -12.57 3.69
C PHE A 89 -10.29 -11.60 4.81
N GLN A 90 -10.39 -12.01 6.07
CA GLN A 90 -9.96 -11.20 7.21
C GLN A 90 -8.45 -10.87 7.23
N ASP A 91 -7.63 -11.63 6.50
CA ASP A 91 -6.19 -11.41 6.38
C ASP A 91 -5.83 -10.56 5.14
N THR A 92 -6.82 -10.07 4.39
CA THR A 92 -6.61 -9.22 3.22
C THR A 92 -6.41 -7.75 3.65
N SER A 93 -5.33 -7.12 3.19
CA SER A 93 -5.09 -5.69 3.46
C SER A 93 -5.98 -4.79 2.62
N GLU A 94 -6.16 -3.53 3.05
CA GLU A 94 -6.96 -2.55 2.30
C GLU A 94 -6.41 -2.34 0.87
N SER A 95 -5.07 -2.31 0.73
CA SER A 95 -4.43 -2.17 -0.59
C SER A 95 -4.70 -3.39 -1.49
N GLN A 96 -4.69 -4.60 -0.94
CA GLN A 96 -5.05 -5.81 -1.68
C GLN A 96 -6.52 -5.79 -2.09
N TRP A 97 -7.41 -5.42 -1.17
CA TRP A 97 -8.84 -5.31 -1.46
C TRP A 97 -9.12 -4.31 -2.58
N ASN A 98 -8.55 -3.10 -2.47
CA ASN A 98 -8.69 -2.06 -3.50
C ASN A 98 -8.18 -2.52 -4.87
N ASN A 99 -7.15 -3.36 -4.90
CA ASN A 99 -6.67 -3.96 -6.14
C ASN A 99 -7.66 -4.98 -6.72
N LEU A 100 -8.38 -5.73 -5.89
CA LEU A 100 -9.31 -6.77 -6.32
C LEU A 100 -10.68 -6.23 -6.72
N ILE A 101 -11.14 -5.10 -6.17
CA ILE A 101 -12.48 -4.54 -6.46
C ILE A 101 -12.81 -4.52 -7.96
N PRO A 102 -11.97 -3.97 -8.86
CA PRO A 102 -12.35 -3.85 -10.27
C PRO A 102 -12.51 -5.21 -10.97
N LEU A 103 -11.82 -6.25 -10.48
CA LEU A 103 -11.96 -7.62 -10.98
C LEU A 103 -13.31 -8.22 -10.54
N LEU A 104 -13.67 -8.01 -9.28
CA LEU A 104 -14.91 -8.54 -8.69
C LEU A 104 -16.15 -7.81 -9.21
N GLU A 105 -16.06 -6.50 -9.44
CA GLU A 105 -17.12 -5.71 -10.08
C GLU A 105 -17.46 -6.25 -11.48
N ASN A 106 -16.44 -6.57 -12.29
CA ASN A 106 -16.64 -7.19 -13.60
C ASN A 106 -17.35 -8.56 -13.49
N SER A 107 -16.97 -9.38 -12.50
CA SER A 107 -17.62 -10.67 -12.24
C SER A 107 -19.09 -10.51 -11.89
N VAL A 108 -19.42 -9.64 -10.94
CA VAL A 108 -20.78 -9.45 -10.46
C VAL A 108 -21.68 -8.79 -11.51
N ALA A 109 -21.11 -7.93 -12.37
CA ALA A 109 -21.83 -7.31 -13.48
C ALA A 109 -22.11 -8.27 -14.65
N SER A 110 -21.39 -9.39 -14.73
CA SER A 110 -21.56 -10.39 -15.80
C SER A 110 -22.76 -11.30 -15.52
N GLU A 111 -23.58 -11.60 -16.54
CA GLU A 111 -24.83 -12.38 -16.39
C GLU A 111 -24.67 -13.75 -15.72
N ASN A 112 -23.50 -14.37 -15.82
CA ASN A 112 -23.19 -15.67 -15.24
C ASN A 112 -21.91 -15.65 -14.39
N GLY A 113 -21.62 -14.51 -13.74
CA GLY A 113 -20.50 -14.39 -12.81
C GLY A 113 -20.93 -14.41 -11.35
N SER A 114 -20.00 -14.75 -10.45
CA SER A 114 -20.25 -14.68 -9.02
C SER A 114 -18.97 -14.39 -8.24
N THR A 115 -19.11 -13.74 -7.08
CA THR A 115 -18.01 -13.52 -6.14
C THR A 115 -18.44 -13.99 -4.77
N MET A 116 -17.62 -14.83 -4.14
CA MET A 116 -17.83 -15.32 -2.78
C MET A 116 -16.61 -14.98 -1.92
N LEU A 117 -16.88 -14.30 -0.81
CA LEU A 117 -15.87 -13.94 0.19
C LEU A 117 -16.14 -14.76 1.45
N VAL A 118 -15.12 -15.45 1.94
CA VAL A 118 -15.16 -16.28 3.14
C VAL A 118 -14.07 -15.83 4.09
N GLY A 119 -14.41 -15.76 5.38
CA GLY A 119 -13.46 -15.39 6.42
C GLY A 119 -14.13 -15.34 7.80
N ASP A 120 -13.31 -15.33 8.84
CA ASP A 120 -13.76 -15.17 10.24
C ASP A 120 -13.21 -13.88 10.83
N ALA A 121 -14.09 -12.90 11.03
CA ALA A 121 -13.73 -11.61 11.63
C ALA A 121 -13.11 -11.75 13.04
N LYS A 122 -13.41 -12.84 13.78
CA LYS A 122 -12.82 -13.08 15.10
C LYS A 122 -11.38 -13.57 15.03
N GLN A 123 -10.94 -14.06 13.88
CA GLN A 123 -9.58 -14.54 13.63
C GLN A 123 -8.72 -13.52 12.89
N ALA A 124 -9.21 -12.28 12.73
CA ALA A 124 -8.48 -11.18 12.10
C ALA A 124 -7.31 -10.72 12.99
N ILE A 125 -6.20 -11.46 12.97
CA ILE A 125 -5.00 -11.17 13.78
C ILE A 125 -4.19 -10.01 13.16
N TYR A 126 -4.32 -9.76 11.86
CA TYR A 126 -3.59 -8.72 11.13
C TYR A 126 -4.33 -7.39 10.96
N ALA A 127 -5.61 -7.29 11.36
CA ALA A 127 -6.41 -6.07 11.25
C ALA A 127 -5.89 -4.89 12.12
N GLY A 128 -4.98 -5.15 13.07
CA GLY A 128 -4.45 -4.17 14.02
C GLY A 128 -3.44 -3.16 13.48
N ALA A 129 -3.00 -3.26 12.22
CA ALA A 129 -2.05 -2.31 11.63
C ALA A 129 -2.69 -1.20 10.79
N GLU A 130 -3.83 -1.44 10.13
CA GLU A 130 -4.41 -0.47 9.18
C GLU A 130 -5.92 -0.23 9.28
N VAL A 131 -6.67 -0.96 10.11
CA VAL A 131 -8.12 -0.73 10.21
C VAL A 131 -8.44 0.35 11.26
N LYS A 132 -8.25 1.62 10.88
CA LYS A 132 -9.10 2.67 11.45
C LYS A 132 -10.47 2.51 10.81
N GLN A 133 -11.42 2.01 11.61
CA GLN A 133 -12.85 2.03 11.32
C GLN A 133 -13.25 3.40 10.73
N SER A 134 -13.52 3.44 9.43
CA SER A 134 -14.40 4.46 8.84
C SER A 134 -15.76 3.80 8.65
N ASN A 135 -16.59 4.05 9.65
CA ASN A 135 -18.02 3.79 9.78
C ASN A 135 -18.80 3.67 8.45
N LEU A 136 -19.55 2.57 8.34
CA LEU A 136 -20.90 2.58 7.76
C LEU A 136 -21.86 3.30 8.73
#